data_AF-A0A8J7UBA5-F1
#
_entry.id   AF-A0A8J7UBA5-F1
#
_cell.length_a   1.000
_cell.length_b   1.000
_cell.length_c   1.000
_cell.angle_alpha   90.00
_cell.angle_beta   90.00
_cell.angle_gamma   90.00
#
_symmetry.space_group_name_H-M   'P 1'
#
loop_
_entity.id
_entity.type
_entity.pdbx_description
1 polymer ?
#
loop_
_entity_poly.entity_id
_entity_poly.type
_entity_poly.pdbx_seq_one_letter_code
_entity_poly.pdbx_strand_id
1 'polypeptide(L)'
;MANKRDIKKQIHAICGELALNCIVTRDCVKGIDQSKMDDVIVKIARLQSHALQNLTFNFDQVRADFPGKAEYNKASHKYFKAAYKSFNLEFNKSIQEIVNDINALLPPAQKELNKEAAKK
;
A
#
# COMPACT_ATOMS: atom_id res chain seq x y z
N MET A 1 8.33 12.14 12.53
CA MET A 1 8.60 11.24 11.39
C MET A 1 8.06 9.88 11.78
N ALA A 2 7.15 9.30 10.98
CA ALA A 2 6.77 7.90 11.18
C ALA A 2 8.05 7.06 11.11
N ASN A 3 8.36 6.33 12.18
CA ASN A 3 9.50 5.43 12.17
C ASN A 3 9.14 4.18 11.34
N LYS A 4 10.13 3.35 11.01
CA LYS A 4 9.93 2.11 10.24
C LYS A 4 8.82 1.23 10.83
N ARG A 5 8.70 1.17 12.16
CA ARG A 5 7.69 0.37 12.86
C ARG A 5 6.28 0.91 12.61
N ASP A 6 6.10 2.22 12.58
CA ASP A 6 4.82 2.86 12.30
C ASP A 6 4.38 2.59 10.86
N ILE A 7 5.30 2.66 9.90
CA ILE A 7 5.01 2.34 8.49
C ILE A 7 4.58 0.88 8.34
N LYS A 8 5.24 -0.07 9.02
CA LYS A 8 4.81 -1.48 9.01
C LYS A 8 3.38 -1.65 9.54
N LYS A 9 3.05 -0.98 10.65
CA LYS A 9 1.68 -1.02 11.20
C LYS A 9 0.66 -0.47 10.21
N GLN A 10 0.99 0.62 9.51
CA GLN A 10 0.11 1.19 8.48
C GLN A 10 -0.09 0.23 7.31
N ILE A 11 0.97 -0.42 6.81
CA ILE A 11 0.87 -1.43 5.75
C ILE A 11 -0.07 -2.56 6.17
N HIS A 12 0.10 -3.10 7.38
CA HIS A 12 -0.79 -4.14 7.91
C HIS A 12 -2.24 -3.67 8.06
N ALA A 13 -2.47 -2.46 8.57
CA ALA A 13 -3.81 -1.92 8.73
C ALA A 13 -4.51 -1.75 7.38
N ILE A 14 -3.85 -1.10 6.42
CA ILE A 14 -4.40 -0.83 5.08
C ILE A 14 -4.70 -2.13 4.34
N CYS A 15 -3.74 -3.06 4.29
CA CYS A 15 -3.93 -4.32 3.57
C CYS A 15 -4.95 -5.22 4.27
N GLY A 16 -4.97 -5.24 5.61
CA GLY A 16 -5.94 -6.01 6.40
C GLY A 16 -7.37 -5.51 6.21
N GLU A 17 -7.58 -4.20 6.25
CA GLU A 17 -8.89 -3.59 6.04
C GLU A 17 -9.40 -3.82 4.61
N LEU A 18 -8.53 -3.66 3.60
CA LEU A 18 -8.89 -3.96 2.22
C LEU A 18 -9.25 -5.43 2.01
N ALA A 19 -8.46 -6.36 2.56
CA ALA A 19 -8.75 -7.78 2.44
C ALA A 19 -10.07 -8.15 3.12
N LEU A 20 -10.32 -7.63 4.32
CA LEU A 20 -11.58 -7.84 5.04
C LEU A 20 -12.77 -7.33 4.21
N ASN A 21 -12.68 -6.12 3.67
CA ASN A 21 -13.73 -5.56 2.83
C ASN A 21 -13.97 -6.41 1.58
N CYS A 22 -12.93 -6.96 0.95
CA CYS A 22 -13.08 -7.87 -0.19
C CYS A 22 -13.82 -9.16 0.21
N ILE A 23 -13.47 -9.75 1.36
CA ILE A 23 -14.12 -10.97 1.88
C ILE A 23 -15.61 -10.70 2.17
N VAL A 24 -15.92 -9.61 2.88
CA VAL A 24 -17.31 -9.23 3.18
C VAL A 24 -18.09 -8.98 1.90
N THR A 25 -17.48 -8.28 0.93
CA THR A 25 -18.14 -8.00 -0.36
C THR A 25 -18.41 -9.29 -1.14
N ARG A 26 -17.45 -10.23 -1.18
CA ARG A 26 -17.60 -11.54 -1.83
C ARG A 26 -18.78 -12.34 -1.28
N ASP A 27 -18.97 -12.31 0.04
CA ASP A 27 -19.93 -13.16 0.74
C ASP A 27 -21.32 -12.49 0.85
N CYS A 28 -21.39 -11.15 0.89
CA CYS A 28 -22.64 -10.41 1.10
C CYS A 28 -23.26 -9.82 -0.18
N VAL A 29 -22.48 -9.57 -1.24
CA VAL A 29 -23.00 -8.96 -2.48
C VAL A 29 -23.28 -10.04 -3.52
N LYS A 30 -24.54 -10.16 -3.92
CA LYS A 30 -24.96 -11.13 -4.95
C LYS A 30 -24.44 -10.73 -6.33
N GLY A 31 -24.04 -11.73 -7.12
CA GLY A 31 -23.61 -11.54 -8.50
C GLY A 31 -22.13 -11.17 -8.69
N ILE A 32 -21.32 -11.26 -7.65
CA ILE A 32 -19.86 -11.10 -7.75
C ILE A 32 -19.22 -12.43 -8.16
N ASP A 33 -18.23 -12.33 -9.04
CA ASP A 33 -17.34 -13.41 -9.39
C ASP A 33 -16.38 -13.69 -8.23
N GLN A 34 -16.68 -14.72 -7.45
CA GLN A 34 -15.94 -15.06 -6.22
C GLN A 34 -14.47 -15.41 -6.51
N SER A 35 -14.20 -16.11 -7.61
CA SER A 35 -12.83 -16.51 -7.98
C SER A 35 -11.97 -15.28 -8.23
N LYS A 36 -12.49 -14.28 -8.94
CA LYS A 36 -11.75 -13.04 -9.19
C LYS A 36 -11.56 -12.21 -7.93
N MET A 37 -12.53 -12.24 -7.01
CA MET A 37 -12.36 -11.56 -5.73
C MET A 37 -11.28 -12.24 -4.87
N ASP A 38 -11.20 -13.57 -4.91
CA ASP A 38 -10.13 -14.32 -4.24
C ASP A 38 -8.75 -13.97 -4.83
N ASP A 39 -8.64 -13.81 -6.15
CA ASP A 39 -7.40 -13.34 -6.79
C ASP A 39 -6.99 -11.94 -6.30
N VAL A 40 -7.95 -11.03 -6.11
CA VAL A 40 -7.71 -9.70 -5.54
C VAL A 40 -7.22 -9.80 -4.10
N ILE A 41 -7.80 -10.68 -3.27
CA ILE A 41 -7.35 -10.92 -1.90
C ILE A 41 -5.90 -11.44 -1.88
N VAL A 42 -5.56 -12.37 -2.78
CA VAL A 42 -4.18 -12.85 -2.94
C VAL A 42 -3.25 -11.73 -3.39
N LYS A 43 -3.69 -10.84 -4.28
CA LYS A 43 -2.92 -9.66 -4.72
C LYS A 43 -2.63 -8.71 -3.55
N ILE A 44 -3.60 -8.47 -2.68
CA ILE A 44 -3.42 -7.68 -1.44
C ILE A 44 -2.38 -8.34 -0.53
N ALA A 45 -2.48 -9.66 -0.30
CA ALA A 45 -1.53 -10.39 0.53
C ALA A 45 -0.10 -10.35 -0.05
N ARG A 46 0.05 -10.45 -1.37
CA ARG A 46 1.33 -10.30 -2.07
C ARG A 46 1.91 -8.89 -1.91
N LEU A 47 1.07 -7.86 -2.07
CA LEU A 47 1.47 -6.47 -1.85
C LEU A 47 1.98 -6.25 -0.43
N GLN A 48 1.25 -6.76 0.58
CA GLN A 48 1.65 -6.65 1.98
C GLN A 48 3.04 -7.28 2.21
N SER A 49 3.24 -8.52 1.79
CA SER A 49 4.51 -9.23 1.94
C SER A 49 5.66 -8.51 1.25
N HIS A 50 5.45 -8.09 -0.01
CA HIS A 50 6.45 -7.36 -0.80
C HIS A 50 6.82 -6.02 -0.14
N ALA A 51 5.82 -5.25 0.29
CA ALA A 51 6.03 -3.96 0.95
C ALA A 51 6.82 -4.11 2.27
N LEU A 52 6.53 -5.14 3.07
CA LEU A 52 7.22 -5.38 4.34
C LEU A 52 8.68 -5.82 4.15
N GLN A 53 8.96 -6.61 3.10
CA GLN A 53 10.31 -7.06 2.75
C GLN A 53 11.17 -5.89 2.27
N ASN A 54 10.61 -5.00 1.45
CA ASN A 54 11.34 -3.92 0.78
C ASN A 54 11.37 -2.58 1.56
N LEU A 55 10.82 -2.52 2.77
CA LEU A 55 10.81 -1.31 3.60
C LEU A 55 12.19 -0.95 4.20
N THR A 56 13.19 -1.83 4.08
CA THR A 56 14.53 -1.58 4.63
C THR A 56 15.44 -1.04 3.55
N PHE A 57 15.97 0.15 3.76
CA PHE A 57 16.90 0.80 2.83
C PHE A 57 18.29 0.87 3.45
N ASN A 58 19.31 0.63 2.63
CA ASN A 58 20.71 0.80 3.00
C ASN A 58 21.30 1.98 2.22
N PHE A 59 22.13 2.79 2.87
CA PHE A 59 22.86 3.88 2.24
C PHE A 59 24.30 3.41 2.02
N ASP A 60 24.72 3.28 0.76
CA ASP A 60 25.97 2.60 0.40
C ASP A 60 27.24 3.44 0.64
N GLN A 61 27.10 4.75 0.82
CA GLN A 61 28.25 5.64 1.05
C GLN A 61 28.62 5.67 2.52
N VAL A 62 29.92 5.69 2.79
CA VAL A 62 30.48 5.69 4.15
C VAL A 62 30.92 7.08 4.57
N ARG A 63 31.10 7.26 5.87
CA ARG A 63 31.54 8.53 6.48
C ARG A 63 32.79 9.12 5.83
N ALA A 64 33.73 8.26 5.41
CA ALA A 64 35.02 8.64 4.81
C ALA A 64 34.87 9.28 3.42
N ASP A 65 33.75 9.05 2.74
CA ASP A 65 33.48 9.61 1.41
C ASP A 65 33.10 11.11 1.46
N PHE A 66 33.02 11.70 2.66
CA PHE A 66 32.52 13.06 2.86
C PHE A 66 33.52 13.96 3.59
N PRO A 67 33.57 15.26 3.26
CA PRO A 67 34.47 16.23 3.90
C PRO A 67 34.24 16.38 5.41
N GLY A 68 33.00 16.20 5.87
CA GLY A 68 32.61 16.52 7.24
C GLY A 68 31.29 15.87 7.64
N LYS A 69 31.00 15.85 8.95
CA LYS A 69 29.89 15.07 9.55
C LYS A 69 28.54 15.60 9.10
N ALA A 70 28.48 16.91 8.91
CA ALA A 70 27.31 17.60 8.41
C ALA A 70 26.95 17.13 6.99
N GLU A 71 27.94 17.00 6.10
CA GLU A 71 27.76 16.63 4.70
C GLU A 71 27.26 15.19 4.57
N TYR A 72 27.87 14.25 5.31
CA TYR A 72 27.41 12.86 5.37
C TYR A 72 25.97 12.75 5.88
N ASN A 73 25.68 13.42 7.01
CA ASN A 73 24.33 13.41 7.58
C ASN A 73 23.31 13.99 6.58
N LYS A 74 23.65 15.09 5.90
CA LYS A 74 22.78 15.72 4.89
C LYS A 74 22.51 14.76 3.73
N ALA A 75 23.53 14.08 3.22
CA ALA A 75 23.39 13.11 2.13
C ALA A 75 22.53 11.90 2.56
N SER A 76 22.81 11.32 3.72
CA SER A 76 22.07 10.17 4.27
C SER A 76 20.59 10.51 4.50
N HIS A 77 20.29 11.66 5.13
CA HIS A 77 18.90 12.10 5.31
C HIS A 77 18.18 12.33 3.97
N LYS A 78 18.86 12.92 2.98
CA LYS A 78 18.31 13.13 1.64
C LYS A 78 17.98 11.79 0.97
N TYR A 79 18.88 10.81 1.07
CA TYR A 79 18.70 9.47 0.54
C TYR A 79 17.48 8.78 1.15
N PHE A 80 17.42 8.65 2.49
CA PHE A 80 16.30 7.98 3.14
C PHE A 80 14.97 8.68 2.87
N LYS A 81 14.96 10.02 2.85
CA LYS A 81 13.76 10.78 2.49
C LYS A 81 13.28 10.47 1.07
N ALA A 82 14.18 10.35 0.10
CA ALA A 82 13.85 9.98 -1.27
C ALA A 82 13.37 8.52 -1.36
N ALA A 83 14.04 7.59 -0.69
CA ALA A 83 13.68 6.17 -0.67
C ALA A 83 12.25 5.94 -0.12
N TYR A 84 11.94 6.49 1.05
CA TYR A 84 10.58 6.38 1.62
C TYR A 84 9.54 7.10 0.76
N LYS A 85 9.89 8.19 0.08
CA LYS A 85 8.98 8.86 -0.86
C LYS A 85 8.66 7.96 -2.06
N SER A 86 9.67 7.32 -2.66
CA SER A 86 9.47 6.38 -3.78
C SER A 86 8.63 5.19 -3.35
N PHE A 87 8.96 4.60 -2.21
CA PHE A 87 8.23 3.48 -1.64
C PHE A 87 6.75 3.79 -1.43
N ASN A 88 6.44 4.93 -0.81
CA ASN A 88 5.04 5.33 -0.59
C ASN A 88 4.30 5.56 -1.90
N LEU A 89 4.97 6.14 -2.91
CA LEU A 89 4.36 6.36 -4.23
C LEU A 89 4.02 5.04 -4.91
N GLU A 90 4.96 4.09 -4.91
CA GLU A 90 4.75 2.75 -5.48
C GLU A 90 3.67 1.97 -4.73
N PHE A 91 3.71 1.97 -3.40
CA PHE A 91 2.71 1.32 -2.56
C PHE A 91 1.31 1.87 -2.83
N ASN A 92 1.15 3.19 -2.82
CA ASN A 92 -0.13 3.84 -3.09
C ASN A 92 -0.64 3.56 -4.51
N LYS A 93 0.26 3.48 -5.49
CA LYS A 93 -0.10 3.09 -6.85
C LYS A 93 -0.67 1.67 -6.89
N SER A 94 -0.01 0.71 -6.23
CA SER A 94 -0.50 -0.67 -6.16
C SER A 94 -1.85 -0.78 -5.42
N ILE A 95 -2.05 0.01 -4.36
CA ILE A 95 -3.34 0.10 -3.68
C ILE A 95 -4.43 0.64 -4.61
N GLN A 96 -4.14 1.70 -5.37
CA GLN A 96 -5.09 2.26 -6.34
C GLN A 96 -5.47 1.24 -7.42
N GLU A 97 -4.52 0.46 -7.91
CA GLU A 97 -4.77 -0.63 -8.87
C GLU A 97 -5.70 -1.68 -8.27
N ILE A 98 -5.47 -2.11 -7.02
CA ILE A 98 -6.35 -3.05 -6.31
C ILE A 98 -7.76 -2.48 -6.15
N VAL A 99 -7.90 -1.21 -5.78
CA VAL A 99 -9.21 -0.56 -5.66
C VAL A 99 -9.94 -0.52 -7.00
N ASN A 100 -9.22 -0.29 -8.10
CA ASN A 100 -9.79 -0.35 -9.44
C ASN A 100 -10.25 -1.76 -9.80
N ASP A 101 -9.50 -2.80 -9.43
CA ASP A 101 -9.88 -4.20 -9.64
C ASP A 101 -11.15 -4.55 -8.85
N ILE A 102 -11.23 -4.16 -7.57
CA ILE A 102 -12.43 -4.33 -6.74
C ILE A 102 -13.63 -3.64 -7.40
N ASN A 103 -13.45 -2.38 -7.81
CA ASN A 103 -14.49 -1.63 -8.49
C ASN A 103 -14.91 -2.30 -9.79
N ALA A 104 -14.02 -2.91 -10.57
CA ALA A 104 -14.39 -3.62 -11.79
C ALA A 104 -15.32 -4.81 -11.50
N LEU A 105 -15.13 -5.49 -10.36
CA LEU A 105 -15.94 -6.64 -9.94
C LEU A 105 -17.30 -6.27 -9.33
N LEU A 106 -17.47 -5.04 -8.85
CA LEU A 106 -18.73 -4.61 -8.25
C LEU A 106 -19.86 -4.48 -9.31
N PRO A 107 -21.06 -5.02 -9.02
CA PRO A 107 -22.23 -4.81 -9.87
C PRO A 107 -22.56 -3.32 -10.03
N PRO A 108 -23.10 -2.89 -11.19
CA PRO A 108 -23.41 -1.49 -11.44
C PRO A 108 -24.43 -0.92 -10.45
N ALA A 109 -25.41 -1.71 -10.03
CA ALA A 109 -26.37 -1.32 -8.98
C ALA A 109 -25.67 -1.00 -7.64
N GLN A 110 -24.68 -1.81 -7.25
CA GLN A 110 -23.92 -1.58 -6.02
C GLN A 110 -23.02 -0.33 -6.13
N LYS A 111 -22.48 -0.04 -7.31
CA LYS A 111 -21.67 1.17 -7.55
C LYS A 111 -22.48 2.45 -7.35
N GLU A 112 -23.70 2.50 -7.87
CA GLU A 112 -24.57 3.67 -7.70
C GLU A 112 -24.99 3.85 -6.23
N LEU A 113 -25.34 2.76 -5.54
CA LEU A 113 -25.62 2.80 -4.09
C LEU A 113 -24.42 3.34 -3.29
N ASN A 114 -23.21 2.90 -3.62
CA ASN A 114 -22.00 3.39 -2.96
C ASN A 114 -21.74 4.88 -3.24
N LYS A 115 -22.01 5.36 -4.47
CA LYS A 115 -21.90 6.79 -4.82
C LYS A 115 -22.91 7.64 -4.08
N GLU A 116 -24.14 7.16 -3.88
CA GLU A 116 -25.16 7.85 -3.12
C GLU A 116 -24.82 7.90 -1.62
N ALA A 117 -24.32 6.80 -1.06
CA ALA A 117 -23.86 6.76 0.33
C ALA A 117 -22.68 7.71 0.58
N ALA A 118 -21.77 7.88 -0.38
CA ALA A 118 -20.61 8.77 -0.27
C ALA A 118 -20.95 10.28 -0.38
N LYS A 119 -22.16 10.64 -0.80
CA LYS A 119 -22.63 12.04 -0.85
C LYS A 119 -23.22 12.52 0.49
N LYS A 120 -23.48 11.62 1.43
CA LYS A 120 -23.90 11.94 2.79
C LYS A 120 -22.70 12.23 3.68
#